data_AF-A0AAD5PKC7-F1
#
_entry.id   AF-A0AAD5PKC7-F1
#
_cell.length_a   1.000
_cell.length_b   1.000
_cell.length_c   1.000
_cell.angle_alpha   90.00
_cell.angle_beta   90.00
_cell.angle_gamma   90.00
#
_symmetry.space_group_name_H-M   'P 1'
#
loop_
_entity.id
_entity.type
_entity.pdbx_description
1 polymer ?
#
loop_
_entity_poly.entity_id
_entity_poly.type
_entity_poly.pdbx_seq_one_letter_code
_entity_poly.pdbx_strand_id
1 'polypeptide(L)'
;MTIQLRSQGITDGRLKYHADGKIYVEKLGIEVLLSEVSSSFDENAKGKTSFDHFKAMFGLLVMLKTIASYYKYSSFKTFSKLKLHFVHTHSK
;
A
#
# COMPACT_ATOMS: atom_id res chain seq x y z
N MET A 1 6.68 0.73 -1.82
CA MET A 1 6.71 1.24 -0.44
C MET A 1 8.08 1.03 0.21
N THR A 2 9.09 1.78 -0.24
CA THR A 2 10.46 1.72 0.31
C THR A 2 11.06 3.11 0.52
N ILE A 3 10.40 4.15 0.02
CA ILE A 3 10.90 5.53 0.03
C ILE A 3 11.06 6.02 1.47
N GLN A 4 10.08 5.72 2.33
CA GLN A 4 10.14 6.05 3.75
C GLN A 4 11.27 5.34 4.49
N LEU A 5 11.49 4.06 4.20
CA LEU A 5 12.57 3.28 4.82
C LEU A 5 13.93 3.87 4.43
N ARG A 6 14.12 4.19 3.14
CA ARG A 6 15.33 4.87 2.67
C ARG A 6 15.53 6.22 3.35
N SER A 7 14.46 6.99 3.56
CA SER A 7 14.54 8.28 4.29
C SER A 7 14.96 8.12 5.76
N GLN A 8 14.78 6.93 6.35
CA GLN A 8 15.19 6.59 7.71
C GLN A 8 16.56 5.87 7.76
N GLY A 9 17.26 5.75 6.63
CA GLY A 9 18.54 5.02 6.54
C GLY A 9 18.39 3.50 6.47
N ILE A 10 17.17 2.97 6.42
CA ILE A 10 16.90 1.52 6.39
C ILE A 10 16.87 1.06 4.93
N THR A 11 17.93 0.36 4.51
CA THR A 11 18.12 -0.09 3.12
C THR A 11 18.27 -1.60 2.97
N ASP A 12 18.34 -2.34 4.07
CA ASP A 12 18.56 -3.80 4.12
C ASP A 12 17.35 -4.64 3.71
N GLY A 13 16.21 -4.00 3.42
CA GLY A 13 14.99 -4.65 2.93
C GLY A 13 14.17 -5.38 3.98
N ARG A 14 14.62 -5.47 5.24
CA ARG A 14 13.94 -6.28 6.29
C ARG A 14 12.54 -5.80 6.62
N LEU A 15 12.31 -4.48 6.54
CA LEU A 15 11.02 -3.86 6.83
C LEU A 15 10.22 -3.54 5.57
N LYS A 16 10.67 -4.03 4.40
CA LYS A 16 10.00 -3.76 3.13
C LYS A 16 8.63 -4.42 3.12
N TYR A 17 7.60 -3.63 2.83
CA TYR A 17 6.30 -4.19 2.54
C TYR A 17 6.31 -4.86 1.15
N HIS A 18 5.91 -6.12 1.11
CA HIS A 18 5.72 -6.90 -0.11
C HIS A 18 4.22 -7.06 -0.41
N ALA A 19 3.77 -6.32 -1.40
CA ALA A 19 2.42 -6.42 -1.97
C ALA A 19 2.41 -7.45 -3.10
N ASP A 20 1.27 -8.12 -3.30
CA ASP A 20 1.10 -9.03 -4.44
C ASP A 20 1.02 -8.26 -5.76
N GLY A 21 0.38 -7.08 -5.73
CA GLY A 21 0.33 -6.18 -6.87
C GLY A 21 0.24 -4.71 -6.46
N LYS A 22 0.68 -3.83 -7.36
CA LYS A 22 0.56 -2.38 -7.17
C LYS A 22 0.55 -1.65 -8.51
N ILE A 23 -0.12 -0.51 -8.56
CA ILE A 23 -0.01 0.42 -9.69
C ILE A 23 0.91 1.57 -9.30
N TYR A 24 1.87 1.85 -10.17
CA TYR A 24 2.89 2.89 -10.01
C TYR A 24 2.76 3.92 -11.11
N VAL A 25 2.67 5.20 -10.73
CA VAL A 25 2.67 6.33 -11.65
C VAL A 25 4.11 6.79 -11.81
N GLU A 26 4.78 6.30 -12.86
CA GLU A 26 6.22 6.52 -13.10
C GLU A 26 6.62 7.99 -13.10
N LYS A 27 5.88 8.84 -13.82
CA LYS A 27 6.13 10.28 -13.90
C LYS A 27 6.16 10.98 -12.53
N LEU A 28 5.42 10.46 -11.55
CA LEU A 28 5.33 11.04 -10.21
C LEU A 28 6.15 10.27 -9.18
N GLY A 29 6.63 9.08 -9.53
CA GLY A 29 7.31 8.21 -8.60
C GLY A 29 6.42 7.66 -7.46
N ILE A 30 5.10 7.62 -7.65
CA ILE A 30 4.10 7.37 -6.60
C ILE A 30 3.30 6.09 -6.88
N GLU A 31 3.04 5.31 -5.83
CA GLU A 31 2.14 4.15 -5.87
C GLU A 31 0.71 4.62 -5.56
N VAL A 32 -0.30 4.18 -6.33
CA VAL A 32 -1.70 4.66 -6.23
C VAL A 32 -2.75 3.57 -6.02
N LEU A 33 -2.40 2.31 -6.28
CA LEU A 33 -3.25 1.14 -6.02
C LEU A 33 -2.43 0.05 -5.36
N LEU A 34 -3.07 -0.65 -4.42
CA LEU A 34 -2.56 -1.87 -3.78
C LEU A 34 -3.47 -3.05 -4.12
N SER A 35 -2.88 -4.20 -4.44
CA SER A 35 -3.59 -5.45 -4.66
C SER A 35 -3.02 -6.53 -3.75
N GLU A 36 -3.91 -7.22 -3.04
CA GLU A 36 -3.56 -8.39 -2.22
C GLU A 36 -4.48 -9.55 -2.59
N VAL A 37 -3.91 -10.74 -2.65
CA VAL A 37 -4.59 -11.99 -2.97
C VAL A 37 -4.62 -12.85 -1.72
N SER A 38 -5.80 -13.12 -1.17
CA SER A 38 -5.94 -14.14 -0.13
C SER A 38 -6.16 -15.49 -0.76
N SER A 39 -5.52 -16.48 -0.15
CA SER A 39 -5.64 -17.93 -0.38
C SER A 39 -5.24 -18.40 -1.79
N SER A 40 -4.47 -19.50 -1.82
CA SER A 40 -4.44 -20.40 -2.97
C SER A 40 -5.81 -21.07 -3.10
N PHE A 41 -6.20 -21.45 -4.33
CA PHE A 41 -7.45 -22.15 -4.65
C PHE A 41 -7.82 -23.15 -3.52
N ASP A 42 -9.03 -23.02 -2.96
CA ASP A 42 -9.65 -23.85 -1.89
C ASP A 42 -9.26 -23.66 -0.40
N GLU A 43 -8.27 -22.85 -0.01
CA GLU A 43 -7.95 -22.63 1.41
C GLU A 43 -8.47 -21.29 1.95
N ASN A 44 -9.80 -21.15 2.04
CA ASN A 44 -10.47 -19.95 2.57
C ASN A 44 -10.50 -19.92 4.11
N ALA A 45 -9.33 -19.80 4.74
CA ALA A 45 -9.24 -19.53 6.16
C ALA A 45 -9.62 -18.05 6.45
N LYS A 46 -10.76 -17.81 7.12
CA LYS A 46 -11.23 -16.45 7.49
C LYS A 46 -10.17 -15.58 8.18
N GLY A 47 -9.25 -16.21 8.92
CA GLY A 47 -8.11 -15.53 9.55
C GLY A 47 -7.12 -14.94 8.55
N LYS A 48 -6.88 -15.61 7.41
CA LYS A 48 -5.99 -15.12 6.34
C LYS A 48 -6.58 -13.92 5.61
N THR A 49 -7.85 -14.00 5.21
CA THR A 49 -8.56 -12.86 4.60
C THR A 49 -8.54 -11.63 5.50
N SER A 50 -8.79 -11.82 6.81
CA SER A 50 -8.74 -10.73 7.78
C SER A 50 -7.32 -10.16 7.91
N PHE A 51 -6.31 -11.02 7.99
CA PHE A 51 -4.91 -10.61 8.04
C PHE A 51 -4.51 -9.81 6.80
N ASP A 52 -4.86 -10.27 5.60
CA ASP A 52 -4.51 -9.61 4.35
C ASP A 52 -5.21 -8.25 4.19
N HIS A 53 -6.43 -8.09 4.72
CA HIS A 53 -7.08 -6.77 4.84
C HIS A 53 -6.29 -5.81 5.75
N PHE A 54 -5.83 -6.28 6.93
CA PHE A 54 -5.03 -5.44 7.82
C PHE A 54 -3.66 -5.10 7.19
N LYS A 55 -3.03 -6.10 6.57
CA LYS A 55 -1.78 -5.93 5.82
C LYS A 55 -1.95 -4.86 4.75
N ALA A 56 -3.01 -4.95 3.95
CA ALA A 56 -3.34 -3.97 2.92
C ALA A 56 -3.57 -2.56 3.47
N MET A 57 -4.29 -2.45 4.60
CA MET A 57 -4.53 -1.16 5.25
C MET A 57 -3.20 -0.47 5.64
N PHE A 58 -2.24 -1.22 6.19
CA PHE A 58 -0.91 -0.67 6.45
C PHE A 58 -0.21 -0.20 5.17
N GLY A 59 -0.33 -0.98 4.09
CA GLY A 59 0.19 -0.57 2.79
C GLY A 59 -0.42 0.75 2.29
N LEU A 60 -1.74 0.90 2.36
CA LEU A 60 -2.44 2.13 2.00
C LEU A 60 -2.02 3.34 2.84
N LEU A 61 -1.86 3.16 4.16
CA LEU A 61 -1.39 4.23 5.06
C LEU A 61 0.02 4.69 4.69
N VAL A 62 0.91 3.76 4.33
CA VAL A 62 2.25 4.09 3.85
C VAL A 62 2.16 4.87 2.53
N MET A 63 1.29 4.48 1.60
CA MET A 63 1.07 5.22 0.35
C MET A 63 0.56 6.64 0.60
N LEU A 64 -0.43 6.83 1.49
CA LEU A 64 -0.90 8.16 1.92
C LEU A 64 0.24 8.99 2.49
N LYS A 65 1.04 8.42 3.40
CA LYS A 65 2.21 9.10 3.98
C LYS A 65 3.22 9.49 2.91
N THR A 66 3.49 8.64 1.92
CA THR A 66 4.40 8.95 0.81
C THR A 66 3.92 10.20 0.08
N ILE A 67 2.64 10.22 -0.30
CA ILE A 67 2.05 11.28 -1.11
C ILE A 67 2.02 12.59 -0.31
N ALA A 68 1.63 12.54 0.96
CA ALA A 68 1.65 13.70 1.86
C ALA A 68 3.07 14.27 2.02
N SER A 69 4.09 13.42 2.16
CA SER A 69 5.49 13.84 2.29
C SER A 69 6.04 14.43 0.99
N TYR A 70 5.64 13.88 -0.16
CA TYR A 70 6.04 14.40 -1.47
C TYR A 70 5.44 15.78 -1.74
N TYR A 71 4.16 15.96 -1.40
CA TYR A 71 3.44 17.24 -1.52
C TYR A 71 3.33 17.98 -0.18
N LYS A 72 4.43 18.09 0.56
CA LYS A 72 4.46 18.63 1.94
C LYS A 72 3.91 20.06 2.12
N TYR A 73 3.83 20.84 1.04
CA TYR A 73 3.28 22.20 1.04
C TYR A 73 1.83 22.28 0.52
N SER A 74 1.23 21.15 0.15
CA SER A 74 -0.16 21.11 -0.30
C SER A 74 -1.13 21.29 0.86
N SER A 75 -2.30 21.86 0.57
CA SER A 75 -3.37 21.98 1.57
C SER A 75 -3.99 20.62 1.89
N PHE A 76 -4.47 20.47 3.14
CA PHE A 76 -5.27 19.33 3.55
C PHE A 76 -6.54 19.16 2.70
N LYS A 77 -7.16 20.27 2.26
CA LYS A 77 -8.35 20.27 1.39
C LYS A 77 -8.10 19.60 0.04
N THR A 78 -6.89 19.71 -0.50
CA THR A 78 -6.50 18.97 -1.72
C THR A 78 -6.23 17.52 -1.39
N PHE A 79 -5.51 17.27 -0.29
CA PHE A 79 -5.15 15.91 0.12
C PHE A 79 -6.38 15.05 0.44
N SER A 80 -7.43 15.61 1.04
CA SER A 80 -8.66 14.89 1.37
C SER A 80 -9.47 14.45 0.15
N LYS A 81 -9.17 14.99 -1.04
CA LYS A 81 -9.77 14.55 -2.32
C LYS A 81 -9.04 13.37 -2.94
N LEU A 82 -7.85 13.02 -2.45
CA LEU A 82 -7.08 11.89 -2.93
C LEU A 82 -7.83 10.58 -2.64
N LYS A 83 -7.96 9.75 -3.67
CA LYS A 83 -8.50 8.39 -3.53
C LYS A 83 -7.38 7.41 -3.81
N LEU A 84 -7.13 6.52 -2.85
CA LEU A 84 -6.32 5.33 -3.06
C LEU A 84 -7.25 4.15 -3.18
N HIS A 85 -6.90 3.22 -4.06
CA HIS A 85 -7.70 2.03 -4.31
C HIS A 85 -7.00 0.81 -3.74
N PHE A 86 -7.78 -0.06 -3.11
CA PHE A 86 -7.36 -1.37 -2.68
C PHE A 86 -8.25 -2.41 -3.34
N VAL A 87 -7.62 -3.38 -4.01
CA VAL A 87 -8.29 -4.52 -4.61
C VAL A 87 -7.91 -5.75 -3.83
N HIS A 88 -8.92 -6.45 -3.32
CA HIS A 88 -8.73 -7.72 -2.66
C HIS A 88 -9.39 -8.82 -3.47
N THR A 89 -8.61 -9.80 -3.89
CA THR A 89 -9.12 -10.99 -4.56
C THR A 89 -9.04 -12.17 -3.60
N HIS A 90 -10.16 -12.85 -3.37
CA HIS A 90 -10.23 -14.09 -2.61
C HIS A 90 -11.17 -15.07 -3.32
N SER A 91 -10.98 -16.38 -3.13
CA SER A 91 -11.91 -17.39 -3.66
C SER A 91 -13.27 -17.28 -2.98
N LYS A 92 -14.37 -17.56 -3.70
CA LYS A 92 -15.73 -17.61 -3.12
C LYS A 92 -15.98 -18.91 -2.37
#